data_AF-A0A6A6KVF9-F1
#
_entry.id   AF-A0A6A6KVF9-F1
#
_cell.length_a   1.000
_cell.length_b   1.000
_cell.length_c   1.000
_cell.angle_alpha   90.00
_cell.angle_beta   90.00
_cell.angle_gamma   90.00
#
_symmetry.space_group_name_H-M   'P 1'
#
loop_
_entity.id
_entity.type
_entity.pdbx_description
1 polymer ?
#
loop_
_entity_poly.entity_id
_entity_poly.type
_entity_poly.pdbx_seq_one_letter_code
_entity_poly.pdbx_strand_id
1 'polypeptide(L)'
;MITEEAVPTYQSVLNSLDGIQDETSVSLTPWAIWTRAWTAEENRHGDLLNKYLYLSGRVDRHVKNLEDNSISHRLWNAKLAKEQGDVKLAQICGTIAADEKRRETAYVKIVEKLFEIDPDTTVLAFAKMTRKEFSMPAELIYDGEDCNLFYQYSEAAQRLGVYAAKDYADILEFLVGRWKADKLTGLSGEGRRAQDFVCGLAPRVRKEIENLKQPYCPPREAHVQVTHSMPPQKMEIFKSLEDWAEDNILVHLKPVEKCWQPQDFLPEPESEGFYEQVKELRARSRELPDDYFVVLVGDMITEEALPTYQTMLNTLDGVRDETGASLTSWAIWTRAWTAEENRHGDLLNKYLYLSGRVDMKQIEKTIQYLIGSGMDPKTENNPYLGFIYTSFQERATFISHGNTARLAKEHGDMKLAQICGTIAADEKRHETAYTKIVEKLFEVDPDGTVLALADMMRKKISMPAHLMYDGQDDNLFEHYSTVAQRIGVYTAKDYADILEFLVGRWKVEKLTGLSGDGRRAQDFVCGLPARIRRLEERAQGRVKQASSTVPFSWIFGRELKL
;
A
#
# COMPACT_ATOMS: atom_id res chain seq x y z
N MET A 1 -6.46 8.08 -12.76
CA MET A 1 -6.54 6.61 -12.71
C MET A 1 -5.16 6.07 -12.39
N ILE A 2 -4.22 5.93 -13.33
CA ILE A 2 -2.80 5.59 -13.08
C ILE A 2 -2.24 6.38 -11.86
N THR A 3 -2.62 7.66 -11.83
CA THR A 3 -2.56 8.58 -10.70
C THR A 3 -2.96 8.06 -9.31
N GLU A 4 -4.19 7.58 -9.17
CA GLU A 4 -4.82 7.21 -7.89
C GLU A 4 -4.39 5.81 -7.44
N GLU A 5 -3.91 4.96 -8.35
CA GLU A 5 -3.35 3.65 -8.01
C GLU A 5 -2.06 3.77 -7.19
N ALA A 6 -1.43 4.94 -7.21
CA ALA A 6 -0.17 5.21 -6.54
C ALA A 6 -0.32 5.84 -5.13
N VAL A 7 -1.51 5.68 -4.54
CA VAL A 7 -1.80 6.06 -3.15
C VAL A 7 -0.78 5.56 -2.10
N PRO A 8 -0.12 4.39 -2.24
CA PRO A 8 1.02 4.03 -1.39
C PRO A 8 2.11 5.11 -1.33
N THR A 9 2.57 5.65 -2.47
CA THR A 9 3.63 6.67 -2.51
C THR A 9 3.21 7.91 -1.71
N TYR A 10 1.96 8.35 -1.82
CA TYR A 10 1.49 9.54 -1.10
C TYR A 10 1.34 9.30 0.40
N GLN A 11 0.91 8.11 0.81
CA GLN A 11 0.94 7.74 2.22
C GLN A 11 2.38 7.74 2.75
N SER A 12 3.34 7.25 1.95
CA SER A 12 4.77 7.30 2.30
C SER A 12 5.29 8.74 2.39
N VAL A 13 4.89 9.65 1.48
CA VAL A 13 5.26 11.07 1.54
C VAL A 13 4.65 11.76 2.76
N LEU A 14 3.39 11.49 3.10
CA LEU A 14 2.78 12.00 4.34
C LEU A 14 3.48 11.45 5.59
N ASN A 15 3.95 10.20 5.54
CA ASN A 15 4.70 9.56 6.62
C ASN A 15 6.20 9.90 6.65
N SER A 16 6.71 10.71 5.70
CA SER A 16 8.05 11.30 5.77
C SER A 16 8.06 12.74 6.31
N LEU A 17 6.93 13.25 6.80
CA LEU A 17 6.79 14.64 7.28
C LEU A 17 6.90 14.76 8.81
N ASP A 18 8.03 15.32 9.26
CA ASP A 18 8.40 15.58 10.66
C ASP A 18 7.20 16.03 11.54
N GLY A 19 6.85 15.19 12.51
CA GLY A 19 5.86 15.48 13.55
C GLY A 19 4.40 15.26 13.15
N ILE A 20 4.13 14.83 11.91
CA ILE A 20 2.79 14.36 11.49
C ILE A 20 2.78 12.89 11.04
N GLN A 21 3.94 12.23 10.95
CA GLN A 21 4.05 10.86 10.47
C GLN A 21 3.31 9.81 11.32
N ASP A 22 2.90 8.71 10.69
CA ASP A 22 2.46 7.49 11.36
C ASP A 22 3.67 6.59 11.69
N GLU A 23 4.25 6.75 12.89
CA GLU A 23 5.46 6.04 13.30
C GLU A 23 5.31 4.50 13.38
N THR A 24 4.07 3.98 13.34
CA THR A 24 3.75 2.58 13.67
C THR A 24 2.69 1.92 12.77
N SER A 25 2.30 2.59 11.67
CA SER A 25 1.13 2.24 10.84
C SER A 25 -0.22 2.09 11.59
N VAL A 26 -0.30 2.50 12.87
CA VAL A 26 -1.54 2.57 13.69
C VAL A 26 -1.55 3.76 14.64
N SER A 27 -0.60 4.70 14.53
CA SER A 27 -0.44 5.77 15.51
C SER A 27 -1.75 6.52 15.75
N LEU A 28 -2.08 6.72 17.03
CA LEU A 28 -3.37 7.30 17.46
C LEU A 28 -3.34 8.84 17.51
N THR A 29 -2.34 9.47 16.89
CA THR A 29 -2.29 10.93 16.72
C THR A 29 -3.36 11.35 15.71
N PRO A 30 -3.98 12.55 15.87
CA PRO A 30 -4.92 13.06 14.87
C PRO A 30 -4.33 13.15 13.46
N TRP A 31 -3.01 13.31 13.36
CA TRP A 31 -2.27 13.35 12.09
C TRP A 31 -2.17 11.98 11.42
N ALA A 32 -1.72 10.95 12.13
CA ALA A 32 -1.64 9.60 11.58
C ALA A 32 -3.04 9.04 11.24
N ILE A 33 -4.03 9.32 12.09
CA ILE A 33 -5.44 9.00 11.80
C ILE A 33 -5.92 9.74 10.54
N TRP A 34 -5.57 11.02 10.37
CA TRP A 34 -5.87 11.76 9.14
C TRP A 34 -5.20 11.11 7.92
N THR A 35 -3.91 10.81 7.98
CA THR A 35 -3.15 10.19 6.88
C THR A 35 -3.76 8.84 6.47
N ARG A 36 -4.08 7.95 7.41
CA ARG A 36 -4.72 6.65 7.10
C ARG A 36 -6.14 6.81 6.56
N ALA A 37 -6.96 7.69 7.16
CA ALA A 37 -8.33 7.94 6.68
C ALA A 37 -8.35 8.63 5.30
N TRP A 38 -7.37 9.50 5.02
CA TRP A 38 -7.13 10.12 3.73
C TRP A 38 -6.79 9.04 2.68
N THR A 39 -5.78 8.22 2.95
CA THR A 39 -5.37 7.08 2.09
C THR A 39 -6.56 6.16 1.77
N ALA A 40 -7.37 5.83 2.78
CA ALA A 40 -8.56 5.01 2.63
C ALA A 40 -9.69 5.71 1.83
N GLU A 41 -9.76 7.04 1.83
CA GLU A 41 -10.62 7.77 0.90
C GLU A 41 -10.08 7.72 -0.55
N GLU A 42 -8.77 7.87 -0.76
CA GLU A 42 -8.16 7.90 -2.10
C GLU A 42 -8.14 6.55 -2.82
N ASN A 43 -7.93 5.42 -2.13
CA ASN A 43 -7.85 4.09 -2.77
C ASN A 43 -9.07 3.80 -3.67
N ARG A 44 -10.26 4.22 -3.21
CA ARG A 44 -11.55 4.10 -3.93
C ARG A 44 -11.58 4.89 -5.24
N HIS A 45 -10.75 5.92 -5.40
CA HIS A 45 -10.68 6.77 -6.59
C HIS A 45 -9.93 6.06 -7.73
N GLY A 46 -8.89 5.28 -7.39
CA GLY A 46 -8.23 4.33 -8.31
C GLY A 46 -9.20 3.26 -8.77
N ASP A 47 -9.60 2.39 -7.83
CA ASP A 47 -10.64 1.38 -7.95
C ASP A 47 -11.76 1.73 -8.95
N LEU A 48 -12.45 2.86 -8.72
CA LEU A 48 -13.62 3.26 -9.50
C LEU A 48 -13.27 3.67 -10.94
N LEU A 49 -12.17 4.40 -11.14
CA LEU A 49 -11.70 4.79 -12.47
C LEU A 49 -11.11 3.60 -13.23
N ASN A 50 -10.45 2.70 -12.52
CA ASN A 50 -9.80 1.51 -13.05
C ASN A 50 -10.85 0.49 -13.52
N LYS A 51 -11.87 0.23 -12.69
CA LYS A 51 -13.08 -0.53 -13.07
C LYS A 51 -13.81 0.12 -14.26
N TYR A 52 -13.99 1.44 -14.27
CA TYR A 52 -14.61 2.14 -15.41
C TYR A 52 -13.78 2.01 -16.70
N LEU A 53 -12.48 2.30 -16.67
CA LEU A 53 -11.62 2.25 -17.85
C LEU A 53 -11.46 0.83 -18.38
N TYR A 54 -11.35 -0.17 -17.51
CA TYR A 54 -11.42 -1.58 -17.89
C TYR A 54 -12.74 -1.88 -18.63
N LEU A 55 -13.90 -1.58 -18.04
CA LEU A 55 -15.20 -1.84 -18.69
C LEU A 55 -15.49 -0.99 -19.94
N SER A 56 -14.67 0.02 -20.24
CA SER A 56 -14.86 0.89 -21.40
C SER A 56 -14.45 0.27 -22.73
N GLY A 57 -13.44 -0.63 -22.73
CA GLY A 57 -12.82 -1.12 -23.97
C GLY A 57 -12.24 0.01 -24.85
N ARG A 58 -11.71 1.07 -24.23
CA ARG A 58 -11.19 2.28 -24.92
C ARG A 58 -9.70 2.54 -24.73
N VAL A 59 -9.04 1.81 -23.83
CA VAL A 59 -7.63 2.01 -23.45
C VAL A 59 -6.97 0.66 -23.20
N ASP A 60 -5.76 0.51 -23.73
CA ASP A 60 -4.91 -0.64 -23.44
C ASP A 60 -4.66 -0.75 -21.93
N ARG A 61 -4.69 -1.97 -21.40
CA ARG A 61 -4.52 -2.29 -19.98
C ARG A 61 -3.15 -2.88 -19.63
N HIS A 62 -2.25 -3.04 -20.61
CA HIS A 62 -0.83 -3.36 -20.40
C HIS A 62 0.04 -2.13 -20.08
N VAL A 63 -0.56 -0.92 -20.03
CA VAL A 63 0.09 0.33 -19.58
C VAL A 63 0.56 0.20 -18.13
N LYS A 64 1.84 0.49 -17.89
CA LYS A 64 2.50 0.32 -16.58
C LYS A 64 2.55 1.64 -15.80
N ASN A 65 2.32 1.52 -14.48
CA ASN A 65 2.77 2.40 -13.38
C ASN A 65 2.48 3.94 -13.35
N LEU A 66 1.81 4.34 -12.25
CA LEU A 66 2.14 5.46 -11.31
C LEU A 66 1.84 6.97 -11.62
N GLU A 67 1.02 7.56 -10.72
CA GLU A 67 1.07 8.93 -10.10
C GLU A 67 0.30 10.19 -10.63
N ASP A 68 -0.35 10.97 -9.72
CA ASP A 68 -0.48 12.46 -9.60
C ASP A 68 -1.24 13.38 -10.61
N ASN A 69 -2.53 13.69 -10.45
CA ASN A 69 -3.25 14.77 -11.18
C ASN A 69 -4.41 15.45 -10.42
N SER A 70 -4.45 16.79 -10.48
CA SER A 70 -5.13 17.68 -9.53
C SER A 70 -6.65 17.95 -9.72
N ILE A 71 -7.27 18.54 -8.70
CA ILE A 71 -8.71 18.79 -8.51
C ILE A 71 -9.41 19.49 -9.69
N SER A 72 -8.72 20.44 -10.33
CA SER A 72 -9.22 21.15 -11.52
C SER A 72 -9.56 20.19 -12.66
N HIS A 73 -8.78 19.11 -12.81
CA HIS A 73 -8.96 18.12 -13.87
C HIS A 73 -10.30 17.38 -13.71
N ARG A 74 -10.74 17.11 -12.49
CA ARG A 74 -11.92 16.27 -12.22
C ARG A 74 -13.23 16.98 -12.51
N LEU A 75 -13.33 18.26 -12.15
CA LEU A 75 -14.49 19.09 -12.50
C LEU A 75 -14.60 19.31 -14.03
N TRP A 76 -13.46 19.49 -14.72
CA TRP A 76 -13.44 19.57 -16.18
C TRP A 76 -13.78 18.24 -16.84
N ASN A 77 -13.24 17.12 -16.37
CA ASN A 77 -13.57 15.78 -16.89
C ASN A 77 -15.05 15.43 -16.64
N ALA A 78 -15.63 15.81 -15.50
CA ALA A 78 -17.06 15.64 -15.22
C ALA A 78 -17.94 16.45 -16.19
N LYS A 79 -17.54 17.69 -16.48
CA LYS A 79 -18.20 18.55 -17.47
C LYS A 79 -18.07 17.97 -18.89
N LEU A 80 -16.86 17.60 -19.31
CA LEU A 80 -16.59 17.08 -20.66
C LEU A 80 -17.32 15.75 -20.90
N ALA A 81 -17.32 14.84 -19.93
CA ALA A 81 -18.10 13.60 -19.99
C ALA A 81 -19.59 13.87 -20.17
N LYS A 82 -20.15 14.84 -19.43
CA LYS A 82 -21.55 15.26 -19.57
C LYS A 82 -21.84 15.92 -20.93
N GLU A 83 -20.90 16.69 -21.49
CA GLU A 83 -21.00 17.29 -22.81
C GLU A 83 -20.93 16.24 -23.94
N GLN A 84 -20.22 15.14 -23.73
CA GLN A 84 -20.22 13.94 -24.58
C GLN A 84 -21.37 12.96 -24.29
N GLY A 85 -22.23 13.25 -23.32
CA GLY A 85 -23.41 12.45 -22.98
C GLY A 85 -23.21 11.32 -21.96
N ASP A 86 -21.98 11.04 -21.50
CA ASP A 86 -21.74 10.05 -20.44
C ASP A 86 -22.05 10.64 -19.05
N VAL A 87 -23.31 10.50 -18.65
CA VAL A 87 -23.82 10.87 -17.33
C VAL A 87 -23.18 10.03 -16.21
N LYS A 88 -22.65 8.83 -16.48
CA LYS A 88 -22.02 7.96 -15.48
C LYS A 88 -20.58 8.34 -15.20
N LEU A 89 -19.76 8.57 -16.22
CA LEU A 89 -18.43 9.15 -16.05
C LEU A 89 -18.51 10.56 -15.43
N ALA A 90 -19.52 11.36 -15.81
CA ALA A 90 -19.77 12.65 -15.15
C ALA A 90 -20.10 12.52 -13.65
N GLN A 91 -20.83 11.48 -13.25
CA GLN A 91 -21.08 11.17 -11.83
C GLN A 91 -19.79 10.72 -11.11
N ILE A 92 -19.00 9.82 -11.71
CA ILE A 92 -17.73 9.33 -11.15
C ILE A 92 -16.76 10.49 -10.87
N CYS A 93 -16.46 11.30 -11.89
CA CYS A 93 -15.57 12.45 -11.75
C CYS A 93 -16.12 13.52 -10.79
N GLY A 94 -17.45 13.69 -10.71
CA GLY A 94 -18.09 14.60 -9.77
C GLY A 94 -18.05 14.14 -8.30
N THR A 95 -18.11 12.83 -8.05
CA THR A 95 -17.93 12.26 -6.70
C THR A 95 -16.48 12.39 -6.22
N ILE A 96 -15.51 12.07 -7.09
CA ILE A 96 -14.08 12.28 -6.83
C ILE A 96 -13.81 13.75 -6.46
N ALA A 97 -14.32 14.69 -7.27
CA ALA A 97 -14.18 16.13 -7.03
C ALA A 97 -14.80 16.62 -5.71
N ALA A 98 -15.83 15.93 -5.20
CA ALA A 98 -16.44 16.27 -3.92
C ALA A 98 -15.54 15.86 -2.73
N ASP A 99 -14.89 14.71 -2.82
CA ASP A 99 -13.92 14.24 -1.83
C ASP A 99 -12.66 15.12 -1.86
N GLU A 100 -12.09 15.36 -3.04
CA GLU A 100 -10.99 16.31 -3.30
C GLU A 100 -11.24 17.67 -2.61
N LYS A 101 -12.44 18.25 -2.80
CA LYS A 101 -12.76 19.56 -2.23
C LYS A 101 -12.88 19.57 -0.69
N ARG A 102 -13.26 18.45 -0.07
CA ARG A 102 -13.22 18.29 1.39
C ARG A 102 -11.77 18.32 1.89
N ARG A 103 -10.87 17.63 1.19
CA ARG A 103 -9.45 17.49 1.54
C ARG A 103 -8.68 18.78 1.34
N GLU A 104 -8.88 19.47 0.22
CA GLU A 104 -8.39 20.84 -0.02
C GLU A 104 -8.80 21.77 1.14
N THR A 105 -10.08 21.74 1.52
CA THR A 105 -10.62 22.56 2.63
C THR A 105 -9.97 22.23 3.98
N ALA A 106 -9.48 21.01 4.19
CA ALA A 106 -8.76 20.62 5.41
C ALA A 106 -7.30 21.10 5.40
N TYR A 107 -6.55 20.80 4.34
CA TYR A 107 -5.15 21.26 4.20
C TYR A 107 -5.04 22.80 4.21
N VAL A 108 -5.96 23.50 3.53
CA VAL A 108 -6.04 24.98 3.56
C VAL A 108 -6.27 25.51 4.98
N LYS A 109 -7.05 24.83 5.82
CA LYS A 109 -7.27 25.20 7.24
C LYS A 109 -6.05 24.91 8.13
N ILE A 110 -5.32 23.82 7.87
CA ILE A 110 -4.07 23.51 8.58
C ILE A 110 -3.07 24.63 8.33
N VAL A 111 -2.85 25.00 7.05
CA VAL A 111 -1.92 26.09 6.70
C VAL A 111 -2.43 27.47 7.13
N GLU A 112 -3.75 27.73 7.10
CA GLU A 112 -4.33 28.94 7.72
C GLU A 112 -3.95 29.02 9.21
N LYS A 113 -4.02 27.89 9.93
CA LYS A 113 -3.64 27.87 11.35
C LYS A 113 -2.14 28.02 11.57
N LEU A 114 -1.30 27.51 10.67
CA LEU A 114 0.14 27.77 10.69
C LEU A 114 0.44 29.27 10.50
N PHE A 115 -0.23 29.95 9.55
CA PHE A 115 -0.12 31.41 9.38
C PHE A 115 -0.60 32.22 10.60
N GLU A 116 -1.51 31.69 11.43
CA GLU A 116 -1.92 32.35 12.69
C GLU A 116 -0.89 32.22 13.82
N ILE A 117 -0.08 31.15 13.85
CA ILE A 117 0.80 30.82 15.00
C ILE A 117 2.30 31.03 14.71
N ASP A 118 2.73 30.82 13.47
CA ASP A 118 4.07 31.13 12.98
C ASP A 118 4.00 31.68 11.54
N PRO A 119 3.61 32.96 11.38
CA PRO A 119 3.48 33.58 10.06
C PRO A 119 4.80 33.71 9.31
N ASP A 120 5.95 33.74 10.00
CA ASP A 120 7.26 33.96 9.36
C ASP A 120 7.79 32.67 8.73
N THR A 121 7.82 31.57 9.49
CA THR A 121 8.17 30.25 8.94
C THR A 121 7.17 29.83 7.86
N THR A 122 5.87 30.10 8.06
CA THR A 122 4.83 29.70 7.09
C THR A 122 4.92 30.50 5.79
N VAL A 123 5.17 31.82 5.81
CA VAL A 123 5.36 32.59 4.57
C VAL A 123 6.67 32.22 3.88
N LEU A 124 7.74 31.92 4.62
CA LEU A 124 9.00 31.41 4.08
C LEU A 124 8.82 30.03 3.42
N ALA A 125 8.05 29.12 4.03
CA ALA A 125 7.72 27.81 3.47
C ALA A 125 6.87 27.94 2.20
N PHE A 126 5.85 28.81 2.19
CA PHE A 126 5.02 29.05 1.01
C PHE A 126 5.85 29.65 -0.13
N ALA A 127 6.73 30.63 0.14
CA ALA A 127 7.67 31.16 -0.84
C ALA A 127 8.70 30.13 -1.32
N LYS A 128 9.10 29.18 -0.46
CA LYS A 128 10.04 28.10 -0.81
C LYS A 128 9.41 27.05 -1.74
N MET A 129 8.16 26.65 -1.48
CA MET A 129 7.42 25.74 -2.36
C MET A 129 7.11 26.40 -3.69
N THR A 130 6.61 27.63 -3.68
CA THR A 130 6.29 28.36 -4.93
C THR A 130 7.52 28.72 -5.78
N ARG A 131 8.73 28.82 -5.20
CA ARG A 131 10.02 28.92 -5.94
C ARG A 131 10.54 27.62 -6.52
N LYS A 132 10.14 26.47 -5.95
CA LYS A 132 10.43 25.15 -6.55
C LYS A 132 9.53 24.86 -7.75
N GLU A 133 8.41 25.59 -7.84
CA GLU A 133 7.18 25.19 -8.52
C GLU A 133 6.54 23.97 -7.83
N PHE A 134 5.21 23.85 -7.88
CA PHE A 134 4.56 22.62 -7.40
C PHE A 134 4.66 21.55 -8.49
N SER A 135 5.70 20.71 -8.41
CA SER A 135 5.79 19.45 -9.15
C SER A 135 4.46 18.69 -9.06
N MET A 136 4.00 18.18 -10.20
CA MET A 136 2.86 17.26 -10.26
C MET A 136 3.32 15.87 -9.82
N PRO A 137 2.54 15.15 -8.98
CA PRO A 137 2.83 13.75 -8.64
C PRO A 137 3.45 12.90 -9.76
N ALA A 138 2.82 12.99 -10.93
CA ALA A 138 3.11 12.24 -12.16
C ALA A 138 4.43 12.60 -12.87
N GLU A 139 5.29 13.48 -12.34
CA GLU A 139 6.43 14.01 -13.11
C GLU A 139 7.45 12.94 -13.58
N LEU A 140 7.36 11.72 -13.03
CA LEU A 140 8.17 10.55 -13.39
C LEU A 140 7.38 9.42 -14.11
N ILE A 141 6.14 9.65 -14.56
CA ILE A 141 5.32 8.62 -15.23
C ILE A 141 6.00 8.10 -16.51
N TYR A 142 6.07 6.77 -16.65
CA TYR A 142 6.76 6.09 -17.75
C TYR A 142 6.11 4.74 -18.06
N ASP A 143 5.75 4.53 -19.33
CA ASP A 143 5.03 3.35 -19.84
C ASP A 143 5.93 2.18 -20.26
N GLY A 144 7.25 2.40 -20.30
CA GLY A 144 8.25 1.47 -20.84
C GLY A 144 8.80 1.86 -22.21
N GLU A 145 8.23 2.87 -22.87
CA GLU A 145 8.66 3.35 -24.19
C GLU A 145 9.02 4.86 -24.21
N ASP A 146 8.14 5.76 -23.77
CA ASP A 146 8.37 7.22 -23.86
C ASP A 146 8.79 7.89 -22.54
N CYS A 147 10.06 8.27 -22.46
CA CYS A 147 10.62 9.04 -21.33
C CYS A 147 10.11 10.49 -21.22
N ASN A 148 9.24 10.95 -22.12
CA ASN A 148 8.61 12.28 -22.11
C ASN A 148 7.09 12.22 -21.86
N LEU A 149 6.55 11.05 -21.49
CA LEU A 149 5.11 10.79 -21.37
C LEU A 149 4.39 11.84 -20.52
N PHE A 150 4.99 12.24 -19.39
CA PHE A 150 4.47 13.33 -18.53
C PHE A 150 4.19 14.64 -19.30
N TYR A 151 5.12 15.04 -20.18
CA TYR A 151 5.01 16.29 -20.94
C TYR A 151 3.95 16.17 -22.03
N GLN A 152 3.91 15.04 -22.75
CA GLN A 152 2.88 14.78 -23.77
C GLN A 152 1.47 14.74 -23.17
N TYR A 153 1.31 14.07 -22.02
CA TYR A 153 0.10 14.09 -21.22
C TYR A 153 -0.30 15.52 -20.80
N SER A 154 0.65 16.29 -20.26
CA SER A 154 0.39 17.67 -19.82
C SER A 154 -0.04 18.57 -20.97
N GLU A 155 0.60 18.48 -22.14
CA GLU A 155 0.21 19.22 -23.35
C GLU A 155 -1.18 18.78 -23.85
N ALA A 156 -1.54 17.49 -23.75
CA ALA A 156 -2.88 17.01 -24.08
C ALA A 156 -3.95 17.54 -23.11
N ALA A 157 -3.70 17.49 -21.80
CA ALA A 157 -4.59 18.06 -20.78
C ALA A 157 -4.79 19.57 -20.96
N GLN A 158 -3.73 20.31 -21.30
CA GLN A 158 -3.80 21.74 -21.60
C GLN A 158 -4.58 22.04 -22.87
N ARG A 159 -4.36 21.29 -23.97
CA ARG A 159 -5.13 21.44 -25.23
C ARG A 159 -6.62 21.14 -25.06
N LEU A 160 -6.98 20.23 -24.15
CA LEU A 160 -8.37 19.91 -23.81
C LEU A 160 -8.98 20.87 -22.78
N GLY A 161 -8.22 21.83 -22.24
CA GLY A 161 -8.69 22.77 -21.22
C GLY A 161 -8.95 22.14 -19.85
N VAL A 162 -8.38 20.96 -19.59
CA VAL A 162 -8.53 20.21 -18.34
C VAL A 162 -7.70 20.84 -17.22
N TYR A 163 -6.51 21.35 -17.55
CA TYR A 163 -5.67 22.18 -16.67
C TYR A 163 -4.66 22.99 -17.48
N ALA A 164 -4.42 24.25 -17.10
CA ALA A 164 -3.39 25.10 -17.69
C ALA A 164 -2.63 25.91 -16.62
N ALA A 165 -1.49 26.50 -17.00
CA ALA A 165 -0.73 27.41 -16.14
C ALA A 165 -1.54 28.63 -15.63
N LYS A 166 -2.67 28.95 -16.28
CA LYS A 166 -3.65 29.91 -15.76
C LYS A 166 -4.32 29.41 -14.48
N ASP A 167 -4.75 28.16 -14.43
CA ASP A 167 -5.43 27.59 -13.26
C ASP A 167 -4.47 27.46 -12.07
N TYR A 168 -3.18 27.19 -12.33
CA TYR A 168 -2.11 27.30 -11.33
C TYR A 168 -1.99 28.72 -10.76
N ALA A 169 -1.99 29.75 -11.61
CA ALA A 169 -1.97 31.15 -11.15
C ALA A 169 -3.25 31.52 -10.35
N ASP A 170 -4.41 31.02 -10.76
CA ASP A 170 -5.69 31.26 -10.08
C ASP A 170 -5.74 30.54 -8.71
N ILE A 171 -5.10 29.36 -8.57
CA ILE A 171 -4.87 28.67 -7.29
C ILE A 171 -3.95 29.52 -6.39
N LEU A 172 -2.86 30.08 -6.92
CA LEU A 172 -1.97 30.96 -6.14
C LEU A 172 -2.70 32.21 -5.63
N GLU A 173 -3.50 32.87 -6.46
CA GLU A 173 -4.33 34.02 -6.05
C GLU A 173 -5.34 33.62 -4.95
N PHE A 174 -5.99 32.46 -5.10
CA PHE A 174 -6.89 31.91 -4.08
C PHE A 174 -6.18 31.67 -2.74
N LEU A 175 -5.02 31.00 -2.75
CA LEU A 175 -4.28 30.68 -1.52
C LEU A 175 -3.74 31.94 -0.82
N VAL A 176 -3.15 32.88 -1.56
CA VAL A 176 -2.69 34.18 -1.03
C VAL A 176 -3.84 34.93 -0.36
N GLY A 177 -5.00 35.03 -1.01
CA GLY A 177 -6.17 35.70 -0.46
C GLY A 177 -6.80 34.95 0.71
N ARG A 178 -6.85 33.60 0.65
CA ARG A 178 -7.48 32.74 1.65
C ARG A 178 -6.71 32.70 2.97
N TRP A 179 -5.38 32.68 2.90
CA TRP A 179 -4.49 32.79 4.05
C TRP A 179 -4.19 34.24 4.47
N LYS A 180 -4.68 35.23 3.71
CA LYS A 180 -4.45 36.67 3.95
C LYS A 180 -2.95 37.01 3.98
N ALA A 181 -2.15 36.33 3.16
CA ALA A 181 -0.70 36.52 3.12
C ALA A 181 -0.31 37.98 2.81
N ASP A 182 -1.16 38.67 2.04
CA ASP A 182 -1.06 40.10 1.71
C ASP A 182 -1.24 41.06 2.92
N LYS A 183 -1.73 40.56 4.06
CA LYS A 183 -2.04 41.35 5.27
C LYS A 183 -1.20 40.94 6.50
N LEU A 184 -0.24 40.03 6.33
CA LEU A 184 0.68 39.66 7.42
C LEU A 184 1.54 40.87 7.84
N THR A 185 1.76 41.01 9.14
CA THR A 185 2.57 42.07 9.76
C THR A 185 3.46 41.47 10.85
N GLY A 186 4.46 42.22 11.33
CA GLY A 186 5.41 41.73 12.34
C GLY A 186 6.49 40.76 11.82
N LEU A 187 6.43 40.37 10.54
CA LEU A 187 7.40 39.49 9.87
C LEU A 187 8.86 39.96 10.01
N SER A 188 9.80 39.04 9.81
CA SER A 188 11.23 39.30 9.73
C SER A 188 11.61 40.03 8.42
N GLY A 189 12.90 40.35 8.28
CA GLY A 189 13.44 40.87 7.02
C GLY A 189 13.38 39.86 5.87
N GLU A 190 13.26 38.56 6.16
CA GLU A 190 13.13 37.50 5.16
C GLU A 190 11.67 37.12 4.92
N GLY A 191 10.85 37.07 5.97
CA GLY A 191 9.41 36.90 5.85
C GLY A 191 8.77 37.97 4.96
N ARG A 192 9.17 39.24 5.08
CA ARG A 192 8.74 40.30 4.12
C ARG A 192 9.15 39.99 2.67
N ARG A 193 10.40 39.59 2.42
CA ARG A 193 10.85 39.21 1.06
C ARG A 193 10.13 37.98 0.50
N ALA A 194 9.67 37.08 1.38
CA ALA A 194 8.84 35.94 1.03
C ALA A 194 7.38 36.36 0.74
N GLN A 195 6.81 37.25 1.55
CA GLN A 195 5.50 37.87 1.37
C GLN A 195 5.40 38.63 0.04
N ASP A 196 6.35 39.54 -0.22
CA ASP A 196 6.45 40.31 -1.48
C ASP A 196 6.57 39.39 -2.69
N PHE A 197 7.28 38.25 -2.53
CA PHE A 197 7.42 37.25 -3.57
C PHE A 197 6.10 36.53 -3.87
N VAL A 198 5.44 35.91 -2.87
CA VAL A 198 4.21 35.12 -3.12
C VAL A 198 3.04 35.99 -3.57
N CYS A 199 2.86 37.17 -2.99
CA CYS A 199 1.83 38.13 -3.40
C CYS A 199 2.10 38.70 -4.80
N GLY A 200 3.36 38.78 -5.21
CA GLY A 200 3.78 39.20 -6.54
C GLY A 200 3.86 38.10 -7.60
N LEU A 201 3.60 36.83 -7.24
CA LEU A 201 3.95 35.68 -8.10
C LEU A 201 2.93 35.38 -9.20
N ALA A 202 1.63 35.29 -8.89
CA ALA A 202 0.63 34.93 -9.90
C ALA A 202 0.60 35.88 -11.13
N PRO A 203 0.79 37.21 -10.97
CA PRO A 203 0.97 38.13 -12.10
C PRO A 203 2.26 37.91 -12.93
N ARG A 204 3.29 37.25 -12.36
CA ARG A 204 4.55 36.91 -13.03
C ARG A 204 4.52 35.54 -13.72
N VAL A 205 3.88 34.54 -13.09
CA VAL A 205 3.68 33.22 -13.72
C VAL A 205 2.92 33.33 -15.04
N ARG A 206 1.98 34.28 -15.16
CA ARG A 206 1.31 34.63 -16.42
C ARG A 206 2.22 35.33 -17.46
N LYS A 207 3.54 35.39 -17.23
CA LYS A 207 4.52 36.15 -18.04
C LYS A 207 5.88 35.44 -18.21
N GLU A 208 6.28 34.54 -17.32
CA GLU A 208 7.63 33.96 -17.24
C GLU A 208 7.62 32.42 -17.27
N ILE A 209 7.14 31.82 -18.37
CA ILE A 209 7.17 30.36 -18.60
C ILE A 209 8.49 29.98 -19.29
N GLU A 210 9.62 29.94 -18.56
CA GLU A 210 10.92 29.46 -19.09
C GLU A 210 12.01 29.19 -17.98
N ASN A 211 12.37 27.90 -17.78
CA ASN A 211 13.62 27.36 -17.14
C ASN A 211 13.70 27.17 -15.58
N LEU A 212 14.74 26.41 -15.11
CA LEU A 212 14.61 25.33 -14.08
C LEU A 212 15.52 25.35 -12.80
N LYS A 213 15.00 24.71 -11.71
CA LYS A 213 15.63 23.80 -10.68
C LYS A 213 16.43 24.23 -9.39
N GLN A 214 15.84 23.84 -8.22
CA GLN A 214 16.42 23.14 -7.02
C GLN A 214 17.41 23.86 -5.99
N PRO A 215 17.83 23.27 -4.80
CA PRO A 215 17.02 23.05 -3.56
C PRO A 215 17.77 23.25 -2.16
N TYR A 216 17.11 23.01 -1.00
CA TYR A 216 17.57 22.29 0.26
C TYR A 216 16.76 22.61 1.57
N CYS A 217 17.17 22.17 2.79
CA CYS A 217 16.33 21.66 3.92
C CYS A 217 16.25 22.44 5.28
N PRO A 218 15.37 22.00 6.23
CA PRO A 218 15.25 22.40 7.65
C PRO A 218 15.80 21.30 8.61
N PRO A 219 15.37 21.18 9.90
CA PRO A 219 14.29 20.23 10.31
C PRO A 219 13.43 20.82 11.48
N ARG A 220 12.84 20.19 12.52
CA ARG A 220 12.66 18.84 13.18
C ARG A 220 11.39 18.98 14.09
N GLU A 221 10.77 18.06 14.87
CA GLU A 221 10.80 16.61 15.19
C GLU A 221 9.61 16.29 16.14
N ALA A 222 8.93 15.14 16.00
CA ALA A 222 8.20 14.41 17.07
C ALA A 222 7.95 12.94 16.62
N HIS A 223 7.75 11.86 17.40
CA HIS A 223 7.46 11.54 18.83
C HIS A 223 5.97 11.32 19.23
N VAL A 224 5.52 10.24 19.92
CA VAL A 224 6.18 9.04 20.53
C VAL A 224 5.25 7.78 20.53
N GLN A 225 5.81 6.57 20.39
CA GLN A 225 5.26 5.26 20.84
C GLN A 225 6.41 4.36 21.38
N VAL A 226 6.27 3.03 21.50
CA VAL A 226 7.46 2.15 21.57
C VAL A 226 8.00 1.98 20.15
N THR A 227 8.78 2.98 19.74
CA THR A 227 9.39 3.11 18.42
C THR A 227 10.91 3.04 18.55
N HIS A 228 11.59 2.68 17.45
CA HIS A 228 13.06 2.62 17.34
C HIS A 228 13.74 1.69 18.37
N SER A 229 13.30 0.41 18.46
CA SER A 229 13.92 -0.56 19.39
C SER A 229 15.30 -1.06 18.95
N MET A 230 15.73 -0.77 17.72
CA MET A 230 17.07 -1.06 17.25
C MET A 230 18.08 -0.05 17.83
N PRO A 231 19.21 -0.48 18.41
CA PRO A 231 20.29 0.43 18.80
C PRO A 231 20.78 1.24 17.58
N PRO A 232 20.81 2.59 17.62
CA PRO A 232 21.08 3.43 16.44
C PRO A 232 22.37 3.11 15.68
N GLN A 233 23.37 2.57 16.37
CA GLN A 233 24.65 2.15 15.76
C GLN A 233 24.48 1.02 14.73
N LYS A 234 23.39 0.23 14.81
CA LYS A 234 23.09 -0.83 13.84
C LYS A 234 22.54 -0.32 12.50
N MET A 235 22.15 0.96 12.39
CA MET A 235 21.83 1.54 11.07
C MET A 235 23.02 1.47 10.10
N GLU A 236 24.25 1.54 10.62
CA GLU A 236 25.47 1.39 9.81
C GLU A 236 25.61 -0.02 9.20
N ILE A 237 24.95 -1.05 9.76
CA ILE A 237 24.93 -2.40 9.19
C ILE A 237 24.17 -2.37 7.86
N PHE A 238 22.97 -1.78 7.83
CA PHE A 238 22.15 -1.69 6.61
C PHE A 238 22.80 -0.81 5.54
N LYS A 239 23.41 0.32 5.93
CA LYS A 239 24.25 1.14 5.03
C LYS A 239 25.46 0.39 4.48
N SER A 240 26.08 -0.49 5.27
CA SER A 240 27.20 -1.33 4.81
C SER A 240 26.78 -2.51 3.92
N LEU A 241 25.48 -2.77 3.81
CA LEU A 241 24.87 -3.82 3.00
C LEU A 241 24.17 -3.26 1.75
N GLU A 242 24.42 -2.00 1.38
CA GLU A 242 23.79 -1.31 0.25
C GLU A 242 24.09 -1.99 -1.10
N ASP A 243 25.38 -2.09 -1.45
CA ASP A 243 25.89 -2.82 -2.63
C ASP A 243 25.49 -4.30 -2.58
N TRP A 244 25.49 -4.89 -1.37
CA TRP A 244 25.08 -6.28 -1.18
C TRP A 244 23.60 -6.47 -1.52
N ALA A 245 22.72 -5.52 -1.16
CA ALA A 245 21.30 -5.56 -1.48
C ALA A 245 21.05 -5.35 -2.98
N GLU A 246 21.86 -4.54 -3.67
CA GLU A 246 21.83 -4.45 -5.14
C GLU A 246 22.13 -5.82 -5.77
N ASP A 247 23.29 -6.41 -5.46
CA ASP A 247 23.76 -7.69 -6.01
C ASP A 247 22.89 -8.90 -5.61
N ASN A 248 22.24 -8.87 -4.43
CA ASN A 248 21.63 -10.06 -3.83
C ASN A 248 20.13 -9.97 -3.60
N ILE A 249 19.52 -8.79 -3.53
CA ILE A 249 18.10 -8.62 -3.21
C ILE A 249 17.34 -8.09 -4.42
N LEU A 250 17.81 -7.02 -5.07
CA LEU A 250 17.15 -6.47 -6.26
C LEU A 250 17.07 -7.47 -7.43
N VAL A 251 18.03 -8.41 -7.52
CA VAL A 251 18.03 -9.51 -8.49
C VAL A 251 16.85 -10.49 -8.37
N HIS A 252 16.03 -10.41 -7.31
CA HIS A 252 14.81 -11.19 -7.16
C HIS A 252 13.56 -10.50 -7.74
N LEU A 253 13.62 -9.20 -8.02
CA LEU A 253 12.58 -8.44 -8.73
C LEU A 253 12.54 -8.87 -10.21
N LYS A 254 11.35 -8.89 -10.80
CA LYS A 254 11.18 -9.02 -12.24
C LYS A 254 11.26 -7.62 -12.86
N PRO A 255 12.04 -7.42 -13.95
CA PRO A 255 11.89 -6.22 -14.77
C PRO A 255 10.44 -6.15 -15.27
N VAL A 256 9.84 -4.95 -15.26
CA VAL A 256 8.40 -4.77 -15.56
C VAL A 256 8.00 -5.33 -16.93
N GLU A 257 8.90 -5.28 -17.91
CA GLU A 257 8.79 -5.90 -19.25
C GLU A 257 8.70 -7.44 -19.26
N LYS A 258 8.83 -8.08 -18.09
CA LYS A 258 8.75 -9.52 -17.86
C LYS A 258 7.80 -9.86 -16.71
N CYS A 259 7.10 -8.88 -16.17
CA CYS A 259 5.99 -9.08 -15.25
C CYS A 259 4.73 -9.45 -16.04
N TRP A 260 3.95 -10.38 -15.48
CA TRP A 260 2.55 -10.52 -15.87
C TRP A 260 1.77 -9.28 -15.42
N GLN A 261 0.68 -8.98 -16.12
CA GLN A 261 -0.26 -7.93 -15.77
C GLN A 261 -1.66 -8.51 -15.51
N PRO A 262 -2.52 -7.87 -14.69
CA PRO A 262 -3.87 -8.37 -14.41
C PRO A 262 -4.69 -8.69 -15.67
N GLN A 263 -4.49 -7.95 -16.76
CA GLN A 263 -5.18 -8.17 -18.03
C GLN A 263 -4.88 -9.54 -18.67
N ASP A 264 -3.71 -10.14 -18.41
CA ASP A 264 -3.30 -11.44 -18.97
C ASP A 264 -4.24 -12.60 -18.56
N PHE A 265 -4.97 -12.43 -17.46
CA PHE A 265 -5.85 -13.45 -16.86
C PHE A 265 -7.34 -13.09 -16.93
N LEU A 266 -7.66 -11.81 -17.15
CA LEU A 266 -9.02 -11.29 -17.19
C LEU A 266 -9.60 -11.32 -18.61
N PRO A 267 -10.94 -11.25 -18.75
CA PRO A 267 -11.57 -11.00 -20.04
C PRO A 267 -11.03 -9.74 -20.74
N GLU A 268 -10.82 -9.83 -22.06
CA GLU A 268 -10.33 -8.72 -22.90
C GLU A 268 -11.47 -7.71 -23.16
N PRO A 269 -11.44 -6.48 -22.62
CA PRO A 269 -12.60 -5.58 -22.69
C PRO A 269 -12.85 -4.97 -24.07
N GLU A 270 -11.82 -4.88 -24.92
CA GLU A 270 -11.89 -4.37 -26.29
C GLU A 270 -12.05 -5.48 -27.35
N SER A 271 -12.18 -6.74 -26.91
CA SER A 271 -12.43 -7.90 -27.77
C SER A 271 -13.93 -8.08 -28.03
N GLU A 272 -14.33 -8.41 -29.27
CA GLU A 272 -15.73 -8.77 -29.59
C GLU A 272 -16.24 -9.94 -28.73
N GLY A 273 -15.33 -10.79 -28.24
CA GLY A 273 -15.63 -11.91 -27.34
C GLY A 273 -15.87 -11.54 -25.89
N PHE A 274 -15.66 -10.29 -25.45
CA PHE A 274 -15.66 -9.87 -24.04
C PHE A 274 -16.85 -10.41 -23.24
N TYR A 275 -18.07 -10.21 -23.73
CA TYR A 275 -19.29 -10.61 -23.02
C TYR A 275 -19.41 -12.13 -22.84
N GLU A 276 -18.90 -12.93 -23.79
CA GLU A 276 -18.88 -14.39 -23.67
C GLU A 276 -17.76 -14.84 -22.72
N GLN A 277 -16.57 -14.22 -22.78
CA GLN A 277 -15.48 -14.47 -21.83
C GLN A 277 -15.91 -14.16 -20.37
N VAL A 278 -16.65 -13.07 -20.14
CA VAL A 278 -17.25 -12.72 -18.83
C VAL A 278 -18.34 -13.73 -18.45
N LYS A 279 -19.18 -14.17 -19.40
CA LYS A 279 -20.24 -15.16 -19.17
C LYS A 279 -19.68 -16.54 -18.82
N GLU A 280 -18.55 -16.95 -19.40
CA GLU A 280 -17.81 -18.15 -19.01
C GLU A 280 -17.22 -18.04 -17.59
N LEU A 281 -16.58 -16.92 -17.26
CA LEU A 281 -16.06 -16.66 -15.90
C LEU A 281 -17.21 -16.79 -14.88
N ARG A 282 -18.36 -16.18 -15.19
CA ARG A 282 -19.60 -16.26 -14.40
C ARG A 282 -20.33 -17.60 -14.49
N ALA A 283 -19.86 -18.55 -15.29
CA ALA A 283 -20.33 -19.93 -15.29
C ALA A 283 -19.45 -20.76 -14.34
N ARG A 284 -18.12 -20.75 -14.54
CA ARG A 284 -17.17 -21.46 -13.67
C ARG A 284 -17.24 -21.00 -12.21
N SER A 285 -17.43 -19.70 -11.96
CA SER A 285 -17.55 -19.14 -10.61
C SER A 285 -18.76 -19.63 -9.80
N ARG A 286 -19.72 -20.35 -10.41
CA ARG A 286 -20.89 -20.92 -9.72
C ARG A 286 -20.59 -22.25 -9.05
N GLU A 287 -19.65 -23.02 -9.60
CA GLU A 287 -19.25 -24.33 -9.07
C GLU A 287 -18.34 -24.19 -7.84
N LEU A 288 -17.81 -22.99 -7.59
CA LEU A 288 -17.08 -22.62 -6.39
C LEU A 288 -18.03 -22.32 -5.20
N PRO A 289 -17.85 -22.96 -4.03
CA PRO A 289 -18.70 -22.77 -2.87
C PRO A 289 -18.47 -21.40 -2.22
N ASP A 290 -19.46 -20.92 -1.47
CA ASP A 290 -19.34 -19.65 -0.77
C ASP A 290 -18.24 -19.65 0.31
N ASP A 291 -17.92 -20.82 0.88
CA ASP A 291 -16.77 -21.03 1.77
C ASP A 291 -15.44 -20.64 1.12
N TYR A 292 -15.27 -20.96 -0.18
CA TYR A 292 -14.09 -20.59 -0.95
C TYR A 292 -14.08 -19.08 -1.23
N PHE A 293 -15.25 -18.49 -1.55
CA PHE A 293 -15.34 -17.06 -1.81
C PHE A 293 -15.06 -16.20 -0.58
N VAL A 294 -15.50 -16.60 0.62
CA VAL A 294 -15.16 -15.87 1.85
C VAL A 294 -13.66 -15.87 2.11
N VAL A 295 -12.95 -16.94 1.76
CA VAL A 295 -11.49 -16.98 1.92
C VAL A 295 -10.78 -16.14 0.86
N LEU A 296 -11.12 -16.32 -0.43
CA LEU A 296 -10.52 -15.52 -1.52
C LEU A 296 -10.80 -14.01 -1.37
N VAL A 297 -11.92 -13.63 -0.75
CA VAL A 297 -12.22 -12.25 -0.39
C VAL A 297 -11.33 -11.76 0.76
N GLY A 298 -11.08 -12.58 1.79
CA GLY A 298 -10.16 -12.23 2.87
C GLY A 298 -8.70 -12.13 2.41
N ASP A 299 -8.27 -12.99 1.48
CA ASP A 299 -7.00 -12.84 0.76
C ASP A 299 -6.98 -11.48 0.02
N MET A 300 -7.97 -11.21 -0.85
CA MET A 300 -8.02 -9.96 -1.64
C MET A 300 -8.08 -8.67 -0.80
N ILE A 301 -8.86 -8.66 0.29
CA ILE A 301 -8.92 -7.53 1.23
C ILE A 301 -7.57 -7.29 1.92
N THR A 302 -6.75 -8.33 2.05
CA THR A 302 -5.37 -8.21 2.54
C THR A 302 -4.50 -7.52 1.48
N GLU A 303 -4.51 -7.99 0.22
CA GLU A 303 -3.72 -7.35 -0.85
C GLU A 303 -4.06 -5.88 -1.06
N GLU A 304 -5.35 -5.52 -1.02
CA GLU A 304 -5.84 -4.14 -1.18
C GLU A 304 -5.44 -3.20 -0.03
N ALA A 305 -4.92 -3.72 1.09
CA ALA A 305 -4.39 -2.90 2.18
C ALA A 305 -2.90 -2.54 2.03
N LEU A 306 -2.29 -2.82 0.87
CA LEU A 306 -0.92 -2.53 0.46
C LEU A 306 -0.32 -1.16 0.86
N PRO A 307 -1.04 -0.01 0.83
CA PRO A 307 -0.50 1.26 1.34
C PRO A 307 0.05 1.16 2.78
N THR A 308 -0.61 0.35 3.62
CA THR A 308 -0.20 0.03 5.00
C THR A 308 1.13 -0.73 5.02
N TYR A 309 1.39 -1.59 4.04
CA TYR A 309 2.56 -2.48 4.03
C TYR A 309 3.80 -1.77 3.48
N GLN A 310 3.63 -0.92 2.46
CA GLN A 310 4.69 0.02 2.07
C GLN A 310 5.01 0.99 3.21
N THR A 311 4.00 1.52 3.90
CA THR A 311 4.18 2.33 5.12
C THR A 311 4.99 1.57 6.15
N MET A 312 4.63 0.32 6.47
CA MET A 312 5.34 -0.53 7.43
C MET A 312 6.83 -0.68 7.08
N LEU A 313 7.17 -0.98 5.81
CA LEU A 313 8.56 -1.03 5.37
C LEU A 313 9.27 0.32 5.53
N ASN A 314 8.60 1.44 5.23
CA ASN A 314 9.12 2.78 5.40
C ASN A 314 9.10 3.30 6.86
N THR A 315 8.61 2.51 7.83
CA THR A 315 8.88 2.75 9.26
C THR A 315 10.25 2.23 9.71
N LEU A 316 10.95 1.41 8.90
CA LEU A 316 12.13 0.64 9.35
C LEU A 316 13.45 1.44 9.25
N ASP A 317 14.16 1.51 10.38
CA ASP A 317 15.37 2.30 10.60
C ASP A 317 16.54 1.88 9.70
N GLY A 318 17.00 2.80 8.86
CA GLY A 318 18.14 2.59 7.97
C GLY A 318 17.83 1.84 6.67
N VAL A 319 16.55 1.50 6.40
CA VAL A 319 16.11 0.89 5.14
C VAL A 319 14.91 1.61 4.48
N ARG A 320 14.22 2.49 5.22
CA ARG A 320 13.11 3.31 4.73
C ARG A 320 13.48 4.26 3.57
N ASP A 321 12.48 4.59 2.75
CA ASP A 321 12.58 5.65 1.75
C ASP A 321 12.41 7.05 2.39
N GLU A 322 13.50 7.81 2.48
CA GLU A 322 13.53 9.17 3.05
C GLU A 322 12.86 10.24 2.15
N THR A 323 12.49 9.92 0.91
CA THR A 323 11.97 10.93 -0.05
C THR A 323 10.78 10.50 -0.90
N GLY A 324 10.37 9.22 -0.84
CA GLY A 324 9.44 8.59 -1.79
C GLY A 324 10.09 8.26 -3.14
N ALA A 325 11.36 8.61 -3.34
CA ALA A 325 12.14 8.40 -4.55
C ALA A 325 13.63 8.15 -4.27
N SER A 326 13.98 7.68 -3.06
CA SER A 326 15.38 7.43 -2.69
C SER A 326 16.02 6.40 -3.63
N LEU A 327 17.27 6.67 -4.03
CA LEU A 327 18.05 5.78 -4.89
C LEU A 327 18.79 4.68 -4.11
N THR A 328 18.50 4.52 -2.82
CA THR A 328 19.00 3.40 -2.01
C THR A 328 18.39 2.07 -2.45
N SER A 329 19.19 1.00 -2.48
CA SER A 329 18.77 -0.37 -2.79
C SER A 329 17.56 -0.80 -1.96
N TRP A 330 17.50 -0.40 -0.69
CA TRP A 330 16.38 -0.69 0.20
C TRP A 330 15.08 0.03 -0.21
N ALA A 331 15.16 1.29 -0.63
CA ALA A 331 14.00 2.05 -1.08
C ALA A 331 13.55 1.62 -2.48
N ILE A 332 14.50 1.31 -3.37
CA ILE A 332 14.24 0.69 -4.68
C ILE A 332 13.52 -0.65 -4.49
N TRP A 333 13.98 -1.50 -3.56
CA TRP A 333 13.28 -2.73 -3.20
C TRP A 333 11.86 -2.45 -2.72
N THR A 334 11.67 -1.57 -1.72
CA THR A 334 10.35 -1.26 -1.16
C THR A 334 9.36 -0.77 -2.24
N ARG A 335 9.77 0.17 -3.11
CA ARG A 335 8.91 0.66 -4.19
C ARG A 335 8.63 -0.39 -5.27
N ALA A 336 9.64 -1.17 -5.66
CA ALA A 336 9.49 -2.20 -6.70
C ALA A 336 8.69 -3.42 -6.21
N TRP A 337 8.88 -3.84 -4.96
CA TRP A 337 8.03 -4.83 -4.28
C TRP A 337 6.57 -4.32 -4.28
N THR A 338 6.32 -3.09 -3.81
CA THR A 338 4.96 -2.49 -3.84
C THR A 338 4.34 -2.49 -5.25
N ALA A 339 5.13 -2.18 -6.29
CA ALA A 339 4.65 -2.22 -7.67
C ALA A 339 4.39 -3.65 -8.20
N GLU A 340 5.09 -4.67 -7.69
CA GLU A 340 4.76 -6.06 -7.96
C GLU A 340 3.46 -6.46 -7.22
N GLU A 341 3.33 -6.14 -5.93
CA GLU A 341 2.17 -6.45 -5.08
C GLU A 341 0.86 -5.84 -5.58
N ASN A 342 0.89 -4.60 -6.09
CA ASN A 342 -0.32 -3.88 -6.50
C ASN A 342 -1.16 -4.67 -7.51
N ARG A 343 -0.52 -5.51 -8.33
CA ARG A 343 -1.19 -6.35 -9.33
C ARG A 343 -1.98 -7.51 -8.71
N HIS A 344 -1.69 -7.90 -7.46
CA HIS A 344 -2.35 -9.01 -6.76
C HIS A 344 -3.79 -8.62 -6.39
N GLY A 345 -3.96 -7.52 -5.64
CA GLY A 345 -5.26 -6.92 -5.35
C GLY A 345 -6.00 -6.53 -6.64
N ASP A 346 -5.34 -5.78 -7.53
CA ASP A 346 -5.92 -5.27 -8.77
C ASP A 346 -6.48 -6.38 -9.70
N LEU A 347 -5.89 -7.58 -9.68
CA LEU A 347 -6.39 -8.79 -10.35
C LEU A 347 -7.53 -9.47 -9.59
N LEU A 348 -7.35 -9.73 -8.29
CA LEU A 348 -8.36 -10.43 -7.47
C LEU A 348 -9.67 -9.62 -7.35
N ASN A 349 -9.58 -8.30 -7.20
CA ASN A 349 -10.71 -7.37 -7.14
C ASN A 349 -11.53 -7.42 -8.45
N LYS A 350 -10.88 -7.38 -9.62
CA LYS A 350 -11.56 -7.52 -10.92
C LYS A 350 -12.15 -8.92 -11.11
N TYR A 351 -11.46 -9.98 -10.70
CA TYR A 351 -12.01 -11.34 -10.76
C TYR A 351 -13.28 -11.47 -9.89
N LEU A 352 -13.23 -11.01 -8.64
CA LEU A 352 -14.34 -11.08 -7.70
C LEU A 352 -15.52 -10.20 -8.16
N TYR A 353 -15.27 -8.99 -8.65
CA TYR A 353 -16.26 -8.12 -9.28
C TYR A 353 -16.96 -8.80 -10.46
N LEU A 354 -16.19 -9.35 -11.41
CA LEU A 354 -16.74 -10.03 -12.58
C LEU A 354 -17.47 -11.32 -12.23
N SER A 355 -17.07 -12.03 -11.17
CA SER A 355 -17.72 -13.27 -10.72
C SER A 355 -19.20 -13.06 -10.37
N GLY A 356 -19.54 -11.91 -9.77
CA GLY A 356 -20.86 -11.62 -9.23
C GLY A 356 -21.32 -12.56 -8.11
N ARG A 357 -20.40 -13.25 -7.43
CA ARG A 357 -20.70 -14.19 -6.33
C ARG A 357 -20.72 -13.51 -4.95
N VAL A 358 -20.11 -12.31 -4.87
CA VAL A 358 -19.82 -11.53 -3.66
C VAL A 358 -20.37 -10.09 -3.73
N ASP A 359 -20.61 -9.47 -2.57
CA ASP A 359 -21.03 -8.08 -2.42
C ASP A 359 -19.80 -7.16 -2.38
N MET A 360 -19.40 -6.67 -3.55
CA MET A 360 -18.27 -5.76 -3.68
C MET A 360 -18.40 -4.49 -2.84
N LYS A 361 -19.62 -3.99 -2.55
CA LYS A 361 -19.80 -2.77 -1.74
C LYS A 361 -19.44 -3.02 -0.27
N GLN A 362 -19.75 -4.21 0.25
CA GLN A 362 -19.34 -4.61 1.60
C GLN A 362 -17.82 -4.85 1.67
N ILE A 363 -17.23 -5.41 0.61
CA ILE A 363 -15.78 -5.61 0.50
C ILE A 363 -15.04 -4.26 0.42
N GLU A 364 -15.45 -3.35 -0.46
CA GLU A 364 -14.89 -1.99 -0.62
C GLU A 364 -14.98 -1.19 0.70
N LYS A 365 -16.05 -1.35 1.48
CA LYS A 365 -16.14 -0.83 2.86
C LYS A 365 -15.14 -1.49 3.82
N THR A 366 -14.93 -2.79 3.71
CA THR A 366 -14.00 -3.53 4.58
C THR A 366 -12.55 -3.11 4.32
N ILE A 367 -12.17 -2.93 3.05
CA ILE A 367 -10.87 -2.37 2.63
C ILE A 367 -10.71 -0.95 3.21
N GLN A 368 -11.72 -0.08 3.05
CA GLN A 368 -11.66 1.29 3.59
C GLN A 368 -11.50 1.32 5.12
N TYR A 369 -12.17 0.42 5.86
CA TYR A 369 -11.96 0.27 7.30
C TYR A 369 -10.56 -0.26 7.63
N LEU A 370 -10.05 -1.23 6.88
CA LEU A 370 -8.74 -1.83 7.15
C LEU A 370 -7.59 -0.84 6.91
N ILE A 371 -7.57 -0.11 5.79
CA ILE A 371 -6.56 0.94 5.50
C ILE A 371 -6.65 2.06 6.55
N GLY A 372 -7.87 2.49 6.94
CA GLY A 372 -8.08 3.51 7.97
C GLY A 372 -7.61 3.09 9.37
N SER A 373 -7.80 1.81 9.72
CA SER A 373 -7.29 1.21 10.95
C SER A 373 -5.76 1.07 10.93
N GLY A 374 -5.21 0.61 9.80
CA GLY A 374 -3.81 0.25 9.64
C GLY A 374 -3.46 -1.10 10.28
N MET A 375 -2.19 -1.31 10.64
CA MET A 375 -1.71 -2.55 11.27
C MET A 375 -0.55 -2.32 12.26
N ASP A 376 -0.61 -2.97 13.43
CA ASP A 376 0.52 -3.09 14.37
C ASP A 376 1.23 -4.44 14.20
N PRO A 377 2.36 -4.50 13.47
CA PRO A 377 3.21 -5.69 13.34
C PRO A 377 4.17 -5.87 14.54
N LYS A 378 4.26 -4.90 15.47
CA LYS A 378 5.16 -4.92 16.64
C LYS A 378 6.64 -5.06 16.28
N THR A 379 6.99 -4.51 15.11
CA THR A 379 8.36 -4.46 14.56
C THR A 379 9.17 -3.25 15.05
N GLU A 380 8.55 -2.28 15.74
CA GLU A 380 9.26 -1.24 16.52
C GLU A 380 10.34 -0.47 15.73
N ASN A 381 10.06 -0.20 14.44
CA ASN A 381 10.99 0.44 13.48
C ASN A 381 12.29 -0.37 13.23
N ASN A 382 12.38 -1.59 13.72
CA ASN A 382 13.60 -2.39 13.75
C ASN A 382 13.64 -3.38 12.57
N PRO A 383 14.54 -3.22 11.57
CA PRO A 383 14.54 -4.07 10.39
C PRO A 383 14.84 -5.55 10.68
N TYR A 384 15.47 -5.89 11.81
CA TYR A 384 15.61 -7.29 12.22
C TYR A 384 14.24 -7.91 12.52
N LEU A 385 13.35 -7.18 13.20
CA LEU A 385 11.97 -7.61 13.43
C LEU A 385 11.16 -7.57 12.12
N GLY A 386 11.32 -6.49 11.34
CA GLY A 386 10.63 -6.27 10.06
C GLY A 386 10.90 -7.37 9.02
N PHE A 387 12.16 -7.69 8.73
CA PHE A 387 12.49 -8.70 7.72
C PHE A 387 12.24 -10.13 8.20
N ILE A 388 12.19 -10.39 9.50
CA ILE A 388 11.70 -11.66 10.07
C ILE A 388 10.18 -11.77 9.93
N TYR A 389 9.46 -10.66 10.12
CA TYR A 389 8.02 -10.58 9.90
C TYR A 389 7.64 -10.83 8.44
N THR A 390 8.25 -10.12 7.47
CA THR A 390 7.98 -10.34 6.04
C THR A 390 8.38 -11.75 5.60
N SER A 391 9.57 -12.24 6.00
CA SER A 391 9.99 -13.64 5.73
C SER A 391 8.97 -14.71 6.18
N PHE A 392 8.13 -14.39 7.16
CA PHE A 392 7.04 -15.26 7.61
C PHE A 392 5.77 -15.04 6.78
N GLN A 393 5.34 -13.79 6.58
CA GLN A 393 4.09 -13.47 5.87
C GLN A 393 4.12 -13.88 4.40
N GLU A 394 5.21 -13.58 3.70
CA GLU A 394 5.46 -13.97 2.29
C GLU A 394 5.37 -15.49 2.06
N ARG A 395 5.63 -16.26 3.12
CA ARG A 395 5.45 -17.72 3.11
C ARG A 395 4.03 -18.15 3.47
N ALA A 396 3.31 -17.37 4.26
CA ALA A 396 1.91 -17.59 4.59
C ALA A 396 1.00 -17.29 3.39
N THR A 397 1.22 -16.17 2.69
CA THR A 397 0.54 -15.81 1.43
C THR A 397 0.87 -16.80 0.31
N PHE A 398 2.14 -17.18 0.13
CA PHE A 398 2.53 -18.28 -0.78
C PHE A 398 1.73 -19.57 -0.54
N ILE A 399 1.51 -19.94 0.73
CA ILE A 399 0.72 -21.13 1.11
C ILE A 399 -0.78 -20.89 0.89
N SER A 400 -1.31 -19.71 1.23
CA SER A 400 -2.72 -19.35 1.01
C SER A 400 -3.07 -19.42 -0.48
N HIS A 401 -2.36 -18.64 -1.30
CA HIS A 401 -2.54 -18.60 -2.76
C HIS A 401 -2.25 -19.93 -3.45
N GLY A 402 -1.26 -20.70 -2.95
CA GLY A 402 -1.00 -22.05 -3.43
C GLY A 402 -2.15 -23.03 -3.14
N ASN A 403 -2.81 -22.91 -1.98
CA ASN A 403 -3.97 -23.73 -1.64
C ASN A 403 -5.26 -23.26 -2.30
N THR A 404 -5.51 -21.97 -2.44
CA THR A 404 -6.68 -21.46 -3.20
C THR A 404 -6.55 -21.82 -4.67
N ALA A 405 -5.36 -21.73 -5.27
CA ALA A 405 -5.10 -22.22 -6.64
C ALA A 405 -5.43 -23.72 -6.81
N ARG A 406 -5.05 -24.55 -5.83
CA ARG A 406 -5.37 -25.98 -5.81
C ARG A 406 -6.88 -26.21 -5.67
N LEU A 407 -7.55 -25.54 -4.75
CA LEU A 407 -9.00 -25.66 -4.54
C LEU A 407 -9.81 -25.16 -5.75
N ALA A 408 -9.38 -24.08 -6.40
CA ALA A 408 -9.99 -23.59 -7.64
C ALA A 408 -9.96 -24.64 -8.75
N LYS A 409 -8.80 -25.31 -8.91
CA LYS A 409 -8.63 -26.43 -9.84
C LYS A 409 -9.46 -27.65 -9.47
N GLU A 410 -9.59 -27.98 -8.19
CA GLU A 410 -10.43 -29.08 -7.70
C GLU A 410 -11.93 -28.83 -7.99
N HIS A 411 -12.38 -27.57 -8.01
CA HIS A 411 -13.73 -27.16 -8.44
C HIS A 411 -13.84 -26.82 -9.94
N GLY A 412 -12.78 -27.05 -10.73
CA GLY A 412 -12.78 -26.94 -12.19
C GLY A 412 -12.50 -25.56 -12.78
N ASP A 413 -12.33 -24.48 -12.00
CA ASP A 413 -11.88 -23.20 -12.56
C ASP A 413 -10.36 -23.14 -12.71
N MET A 414 -9.90 -23.68 -13.85
CA MET A 414 -8.51 -23.64 -14.27
C MET A 414 -7.96 -22.22 -14.48
N LYS A 415 -8.79 -21.20 -14.78
CA LYS A 415 -8.32 -19.81 -14.92
C LYS A 415 -8.07 -19.19 -13.54
N LEU A 416 -8.96 -19.40 -12.58
CA LEU A 416 -8.72 -18.97 -11.20
C LEU A 416 -7.51 -19.68 -10.57
N ALA A 417 -7.32 -20.97 -10.89
CA ALA A 417 -6.12 -21.70 -10.49
C ALA A 417 -4.82 -21.10 -11.07
N GLN A 418 -4.88 -20.51 -12.27
CA GLN A 418 -3.75 -19.77 -12.86
C GLN A 418 -3.52 -18.41 -12.19
N ILE A 419 -4.59 -17.68 -11.84
CA ILE A 419 -4.53 -16.40 -11.11
C ILE A 419 -3.81 -16.59 -9.77
N CYS A 420 -4.38 -17.40 -8.86
CA CYS A 420 -3.81 -17.62 -7.53
C CYS A 420 -2.42 -18.28 -7.61
N GLY A 421 -2.21 -19.20 -8.57
CA GLY A 421 -0.91 -19.83 -8.78
C GLY A 421 0.17 -18.91 -9.34
N THR A 422 -0.20 -17.80 -9.98
CA THR A 422 0.73 -16.78 -10.49
C THR A 422 1.08 -15.76 -9.42
N ILE A 423 0.10 -15.34 -8.61
CA ILE A 423 0.34 -14.55 -7.39
C ILE A 423 1.32 -15.30 -6.47
N ALA A 424 1.03 -16.57 -6.15
CA ALA A 424 1.93 -17.44 -5.38
C ALA A 424 3.36 -17.57 -5.96
N ALA A 425 3.56 -17.37 -7.27
CA ALA A 425 4.88 -17.41 -7.90
C ALA A 425 5.68 -16.11 -7.69
N ASP A 426 5.03 -15.02 -7.28
CA ASP A 426 5.66 -13.76 -6.90
C ASP A 426 5.96 -13.72 -5.39
N GLU A 427 5.00 -14.09 -4.52
CA GLU A 427 5.23 -14.34 -3.08
C GLU A 427 6.50 -15.17 -2.86
N LYS A 428 6.70 -16.19 -3.72
CA LYS A 428 7.83 -17.11 -3.58
C LYS A 428 9.18 -16.46 -3.92
N ARG A 429 9.21 -15.42 -4.76
CA ARG A 429 10.41 -14.60 -5.00
C ARG A 429 10.69 -13.69 -3.81
N HIS A 430 9.65 -13.07 -3.27
CA HIS A 430 9.74 -12.17 -2.12
C HIS A 430 10.16 -12.92 -0.85
N GLU A 431 9.56 -14.07 -0.53
CA GLU A 431 10.02 -15.01 0.52
C GLU A 431 11.52 -15.31 0.34
N THR A 432 11.95 -15.59 -0.90
CA THR A 432 13.35 -15.91 -1.20
C THR A 432 14.27 -14.70 -0.96
N ALA A 433 13.81 -13.48 -1.25
CA ALA A 433 14.56 -12.24 -0.99
C ALA A 433 14.63 -11.94 0.51
N TYR A 434 13.51 -11.84 1.22
CA TYR A 434 13.49 -11.51 2.65
C TYR A 434 14.21 -12.56 3.50
N THR A 435 14.05 -13.86 3.20
CA THR A 435 14.81 -14.90 3.93
C THR A 435 16.31 -14.85 3.66
N LYS A 436 16.75 -14.26 2.54
CA LYS A 436 18.16 -14.01 2.20
C LYS A 436 18.71 -12.77 2.93
N ILE A 437 17.89 -11.73 3.15
CA ILE A 437 18.24 -10.61 4.06
C ILE A 437 18.48 -11.15 5.48
N VAL A 438 17.54 -11.93 6.02
CA VAL A 438 17.69 -12.47 7.38
C VAL A 438 18.83 -13.50 7.48
N GLU A 439 19.10 -14.30 6.44
CA GLU A 439 20.32 -15.13 6.39
C GLU A 439 21.58 -14.27 6.48
N LYS A 440 21.63 -13.12 5.78
CA LYS A 440 22.76 -12.20 5.88
C LYS A 440 22.89 -11.54 7.25
N LEU A 441 21.78 -11.21 7.90
CA LEU A 441 21.77 -10.72 9.28
C LEU A 441 22.31 -11.77 10.26
N PHE A 442 22.02 -13.06 10.06
CA PHE A 442 22.65 -14.15 10.81
C PHE A 442 24.16 -14.33 10.55
N GLU A 443 24.69 -13.88 9.40
CA GLU A 443 26.15 -13.85 9.17
C GLU A 443 26.85 -12.70 9.92
N VAL A 444 26.25 -11.50 9.94
CA VAL A 444 26.90 -10.28 10.46
C VAL A 444 26.58 -9.96 11.92
N ASP A 445 25.40 -10.37 12.41
CA ASP A 445 24.95 -10.22 13.80
C ASP A 445 24.07 -11.41 14.23
N PRO A 446 24.66 -12.60 14.42
CA PRO A 446 23.91 -13.80 14.80
C PRO A 446 23.19 -13.68 16.15
N ASP A 447 23.73 -12.90 17.09
CA ASP A 447 23.14 -12.75 18.43
C ASP A 447 21.94 -11.80 18.42
N GLY A 448 22.06 -10.64 17.75
CA GLY A 448 20.93 -9.74 17.55
C GLY A 448 19.81 -10.39 16.72
N THR A 449 20.16 -11.14 15.68
CA THR A 449 19.17 -11.79 14.80
C THR A 449 18.43 -12.94 15.49
N VAL A 450 19.11 -13.77 16.29
CA VAL A 450 18.42 -14.83 17.06
C VAL A 450 17.53 -14.26 18.17
N LEU A 451 17.95 -13.15 18.80
CA LEU A 451 17.14 -12.43 19.80
C LEU A 451 15.87 -11.83 19.18
N ALA A 452 16.00 -11.18 18.01
CA ALA A 452 14.88 -10.66 17.24
C ALA A 452 13.90 -11.76 16.79
N LEU A 453 14.42 -12.90 16.30
CA LEU A 453 13.59 -14.05 15.94
C LEU A 453 12.82 -14.61 17.14
N ALA A 454 13.48 -14.76 18.27
CA ALA A 454 12.82 -15.20 19.50
C ALA A 454 11.81 -14.18 20.03
N ASP A 455 11.99 -12.89 19.77
CA ASP A 455 11.06 -11.85 20.19
C ASP A 455 9.78 -11.82 19.34
N MET A 456 9.90 -11.83 18.02
CA MET A 456 8.75 -11.99 17.12
C MET A 456 7.95 -13.27 17.43
N MET A 457 8.65 -14.36 17.80
CA MET A 457 8.01 -15.61 18.21
C MET A 457 7.39 -15.60 19.62
N ARG A 458 7.72 -14.62 20.49
CA ARG A 458 7.00 -14.36 21.75
C ARG A 458 5.78 -13.45 21.52
N LYS A 459 5.94 -12.41 20.70
CA LYS A 459 4.86 -11.51 20.24
C LYS A 459 3.78 -12.28 19.47
N LYS A 460 4.19 -13.36 18.79
CA LYS A 460 3.52 -14.05 17.67
C LYS A 460 3.52 -13.17 16.41
N ILE A 461 3.51 -13.81 15.26
CA ILE A 461 3.30 -13.12 13.98
C ILE A 461 1.80 -12.82 13.87
N SER A 462 1.42 -11.56 14.11
CA SER A 462 0.07 -11.03 13.83
C SER A 462 -0.18 -11.05 12.32
N MET A 463 -1.36 -11.46 11.86
CA MET A 463 -1.70 -11.30 10.44
C MET A 463 -1.90 -9.83 10.09
N PRO A 464 -1.55 -9.39 8.86
CA PRO A 464 -1.67 -7.98 8.49
C PRO A 464 -3.13 -7.50 8.53
N ALA A 465 -4.08 -8.30 8.07
CA ALA A 465 -5.51 -7.97 8.12
C ALA A 465 -6.20 -8.29 9.47
N HIS A 466 -5.50 -8.35 10.60
CA HIS A 466 -6.11 -8.72 11.89
C HIS A 466 -7.09 -7.68 12.48
N LEU A 467 -7.14 -6.47 11.91
CA LEU A 467 -8.10 -5.39 12.27
C LEU A 467 -9.25 -5.25 11.24
N MET A 468 -9.47 -6.28 10.42
CA MET A 468 -10.49 -6.30 9.37
C MET A 468 -11.92 -6.23 9.96
N TYR A 469 -12.70 -5.26 9.49
CA TYR A 469 -14.05 -4.96 9.96
C TYR A 469 -14.94 -4.47 8.80
N ASP A 470 -16.16 -4.99 8.67
CA ASP A 470 -17.07 -4.69 7.56
C ASP A 470 -18.15 -3.64 7.88
N GLY A 471 -18.15 -3.09 9.10
CA GLY A 471 -19.21 -2.21 9.59
C GLY A 471 -20.34 -2.90 10.38
N GLN A 472 -20.25 -4.21 10.65
CA GLN A 472 -21.25 -4.96 11.42
C GLN A 472 -20.72 -6.15 12.25
N ASP A 473 -19.57 -6.75 11.90
CA ASP A 473 -18.99 -7.88 12.62
C ASP A 473 -17.64 -7.54 13.26
N ASP A 474 -17.63 -7.34 14.58
CA ASP A 474 -16.44 -7.03 15.38
C ASP A 474 -15.40 -8.18 15.44
N ASN A 475 -15.77 -9.39 15.02
CA ASN A 475 -14.91 -10.60 15.08
C ASN A 475 -14.62 -11.17 13.68
N LEU A 476 -14.86 -10.39 12.63
CA LEU A 476 -14.79 -10.79 11.22
C LEU A 476 -13.49 -11.51 10.85
N PHE A 477 -12.33 -11.05 11.36
CA PHE A 477 -11.05 -11.71 11.14
C PHE A 477 -10.97 -13.11 11.76
N GLU A 478 -11.54 -13.35 12.96
CA GLU A 478 -11.57 -14.68 13.58
C GLU A 478 -12.53 -15.62 12.83
N HIS A 479 -13.67 -15.11 12.38
CA HIS A 479 -14.62 -15.86 11.55
C HIS A 479 -14.00 -16.26 10.20
N TYR A 480 -13.40 -15.32 9.46
CA TYR A 480 -12.64 -15.56 8.23
C TYR A 480 -11.52 -16.59 8.44
N SER A 481 -10.68 -16.39 9.46
CA SER A 481 -9.57 -17.30 9.79
C SER A 481 -10.05 -18.72 10.08
N THR A 482 -11.21 -18.87 10.71
CA THR A 482 -11.80 -20.19 11.00
C THR A 482 -12.31 -20.88 9.72
N VAL A 483 -12.89 -20.15 8.78
CA VAL A 483 -13.25 -20.70 7.46
C VAL A 483 -12.00 -21.14 6.69
N ALA A 484 -10.95 -20.31 6.63
CA ALA A 484 -9.67 -20.64 5.97
C ALA A 484 -8.99 -21.87 6.59
N GLN A 485 -8.96 -21.96 7.92
CA GLN A 485 -8.47 -23.10 8.70
C GLN A 485 -9.29 -24.37 8.44
N ARG A 486 -10.62 -24.27 8.25
CA ARG A 486 -11.49 -25.42 7.98
C ARG A 486 -11.35 -25.95 6.56
N ILE A 487 -11.30 -25.07 5.55
CA ILE A 487 -11.16 -25.50 4.14
C ILE A 487 -9.72 -25.86 3.76
N GLY A 488 -8.76 -25.65 4.66
CA GLY A 488 -7.35 -26.02 4.45
C GLY A 488 -6.62 -25.10 3.47
N VAL A 489 -6.90 -23.80 3.54
CA VAL A 489 -6.15 -22.76 2.80
C VAL A 489 -4.94 -22.31 3.62
N TYR A 490 -5.16 -21.92 4.88
CA TYR A 490 -4.10 -21.59 5.82
C TYR A 490 -4.49 -22.05 7.22
N THR A 491 -3.59 -22.74 7.92
CA THR A 491 -3.87 -23.41 9.20
C THR A 491 -2.83 -23.11 10.29
N ALA A 492 -3.18 -23.42 11.54
CA ALA A 492 -2.23 -23.38 12.66
C ALA A 492 -1.06 -24.38 12.50
N LYS A 493 -1.25 -25.46 11.72
CA LYS A 493 -0.17 -26.34 11.27
C LYS A 493 0.76 -25.61 10.30
N ASP A 494 0.24 -24.88 9.32
CA ASP A 494 1.06 -24.16 8.33
C ASP A 494 1.91 -23.08 9.01
N TYR A 495 1.39 -22.38 10.03
CA TYR A 495 2.18 -21.48 10.89
C TYR A 495 3.40 -22.21 11.51
N ALA A 496 3.21 -23.44 12.02
CA ALA A 496 4.30 -24.22 12.61
C ALA A 496 5.29 -24.72 11.57
N ASP A 497 4.81 -25.09 10.37
CA ASP A 497 5.62 -25.58 9.26
C ASP A 497 6.42 -24.44 8.58
N ILE A 498 5.89 -23.20 8.55
CA ILE A 498 6.64 -21.99 8.21
C ILE A 498 7.78 -21.77 9.20
N LEU A 499 7.49 -21.81 10.51
CA LEU A 499 8.53 -21.59 11.52
C LEU A 499 9.63 -22.66 11.45
N GLU A 500 9.27 -23.93 11.30
CA GLU A 500 10.25 -25.02 11.14
C GLU A 500 11.10 -24.84 9.86
N PHE A 501 10.47 -24.43 8.76
CA PHE A 501 11.21 -24.09 7.54
C PHE A 501 12.20 -22.94 7.76
N LEU A 502 11.78 -21.83 8.38
CA LEU A 502 12.64 -20.66 8.60
C LEU A 502 13.82 -20.99 9.53
N VAL A 503 13.56 -21.75 10.60
CA VAL A 503 14.60 -22.27 11.51
C VAL A 503 15.62 -23.14 10.78
N GLY A 504 15.17 -24.02 9.87
CA GLY A 504 16.04 -24.82 9.03
C GLY A 504 16.79 -24.01 7.96
N ARG A 505 16.10 -23.07 7.31
CA ARG A 505 16.59 -22.18 6.23
C ARG A 505 17.73 -21.29 6.69
N TRP A 506 17.61 -20.72 7.90
CA TRP A 506 18.65 -19.93 8.56
C TRP A 506 19.60 -20.77 9.42
N LYS A 507 19.39 -22.09 9.50
CA LYS A 507 20.26 -23.04 10.20
C LYS A 507 20.42 -22.72 11.70
N VAL A 508 19.37 -22.19 12.34
CA VAL A 508 19.41 -21.57 13.68
C VAL A 508 19.96 -22.51 14.76
N GLU A 509 19.63 -23.80 14.71
CA GLU A 509 20.16 -24.86 15.57
C GLU A 509 21.70 -24.97 15.53
N LYS A 510 22.32 -24.58 14.40
CA LYS A 510 23.77 -24.71 14.14
C LYS A 510 24.56 -23.44 14.43
N LEU A 511 23.91 -22.37 14.91
CA LEU A 511 24.59 -21.15 15.33
C LEU A 511 25.47 -21.42 16.56
N THR A 512 26.70 -20.91 16.53
CA THR A 512 27.69 -21.02 17.61
C THR A 512 28.28 -19.65 17.93
N GLY A 513 28.91 -19.51 19.11
CA GLY A 513 29.48 -18.22 19.54
C GLY A 513 28.47 -17.21 20.12
N LEU A 514 27.18 -17.55 20.13
CA LEU A 514 26.11 -16.77 20.74
C LEU A 514 26.38 -16.41 22.22
N SER A 515 25.74 -15.36 22.70
CA SER A 515 25.73 -14.97 24.11
C SER A 515 24.95 -15.96 24.99
N GLY A 516 24.93 -15.69 26.30
CA GLY A 516 24.07 -16.43 27.23
C GLY A 516 22.58 -16.28 26.90
N ASP A 517 22.19 -15.17 26.26
CA ASP A 517 20.80 -14.81 25.96
C ASP A 517 20.42 -15.25 24.55
N GLY A 518 21.34 -15.12 23.59
CA GLY A 518 21.20 -15.70 22.25
C GLY A 518 21.02 -17.21 22.27
N ARG A 519 21.71 -17.95 23.15
CA ARG A 519 21.44 -19.39 23.36
C ARG A 519 20.02 -19.67 23.88
N ARG A 520 19.52 -18.90 24.86
CA ARG A 520 18.14 -19.08 25.36
C ARG A 520 17.09 -18.73 24.30
N ALA A 521 17.42 -17.82 23.38
CA ALA A 521 16.61 -17.51 22.20
C ALA A 521 16.65 -18.67 21.17
N GLN A 522 17.84 -19.20 20.86
CA GLN A 522 18.05 -20.36 19.99
C GLN A 522 17.26 -21.59 20.47
N ASP A 523 17.42 -21.97 21.75
CA ASP A 523 16.69 -23.09 22.38
C ASP A 523 15.16 -22.91 22.30
N PHE A 524 14.69 -21.70 22.62
CA PHE A 524 13.26 -21.37 22.58
C PHE A 524 12.68 -21.51 21.17
N VAL A 525 13.34 -20.93 20.16
CA VAL A 525 12.87 -20.92 18.77
C VAL A 525 12.91 -22.33 18.18
N CYS A 526 14.00 -23.08 18.35
CA CYS A 526 14.13 -24.43 17.80
C CYS A 526 13.11 -25.41 18.44
N GLY A 527 12.77 -25.22 19.72
CA GLY A 527 11.72 -26.01 20.39
C GLY A 527 10.27 -25.62 20.05
N LEU A 528 10.04 -24.50 19.36
CA LEU A 528 8.70 -23.91 19.22
C LEU A 528 7.77 -24.59 18.20
N PRO A 529 8.20 -25.02 16.98
CA PRO A 529 7.32 -25.71 16.03
C PRO A 529 6.67 -26.96 16.63
N ALA A 530 7.49 -27.81 17.28
CA ALA A 530 7.04 -29.00 17.98
C ALA A 530 6.17 -28.69 19.22
N ARG A 531 6.15 -27.46 19.72
CA ARG A 531 5.22 -27.00 20.77
C ARG A 531 3.90 -26.52 20.17
N ILE A 532 3.92 -25.82 19.04
CA ILE A 532 2.72 -25.31 18.35
C ILE A 532 1.86 -26.48 17.85
N ARG A 533 2.44 -27.45 17.11
CA ARG A 533 1.69 -28.63 16.61
C ARG A 533 0.97 -29.38 17.74
N ARG A 534 1.65 -29.63 18.87
CA ARG A 534 1.06 -30.27 20.08
C ARG A 534 0.01 -29.42 20.82
N LEU A 535 -0.12 -28.13 20.52
CA LEU A 535 -1.22 -27.28 21.02
C LEU A 535 -2.40 -27.31 20.04
N GLU A 536 -2.14 -27.29 18.73
CA GLU A 536 -3.16 -27.43 17.68
C GLU A 536 -3.91 -28.77 17.79
N GLU A 537 -3.19 -29.90 17.88
CA GLU A 537 -3.78 -31.24 18.04
C GLU A 537 -4.82 -31.28 19.19
N ARG A 538 -4.52 -30.57 20.28
CA ARG A 538 -5.38 -30.45 21.47
C ARG A 538 -6.54 -29.47 21.29
N ALA A 539 -6.40 -28.49 20.40
CA ALA A 539 -7.46 -27.55 20.03
C ALA A 539 -8.45 -28.21 19.05
N GLN A 540 -7.97 -28.83 17.97
CA GLN A 540 -8.80 -29.58 17.02
C GLN A 540 -9.58 -30.70 17.73
N GLY A 541 -8.98 -31.36 18.73
CA GLY A 541 -9.65 -32.36 19.58
C GLY A 541 -10.83 -31.81 20.42
N ARG A 542 -10.96 -30.49 20.56
CA ARG A 542 -12.07 -29.80 21.27
C ARG A 542 -13.09 -29.17 20.32
N VAL A 543 -12.65 -28.66 19.16
CA VAL A 543 -13.49 -27.95 18.19
C VAL A 543 -14.58 -28.85 17.56
N LYS A 544 -14.39 -30.18 17.54
CA LYS A 544 -15.34 -31.18 17.01
C LYS A 544 -16.75 -31.25 17.67
N GLN A 545 -17.12 -30.27 18.50
CA GLN A 545 -18.45 -30.18 19.15
C GLN A 545 -19.14 -28.81 18.96
N ALA A 546 -18.51 -27.83 18.33
CA ALA A 546 -19.15 -26.57 17.96
C ALA A 546 -19.53 -26.60 16.47
N SER A 547 -20.75 -26.18 16.14
CA SER A 547 -21.20 -26.00 14.75
C SER A 547 -22.13 -24.79 14.65
N SER A 548 -21.65 -23.63 15.08
CA SER A 548 -22.29 -22.35 14.80
C SER A 548 -22.19 -22.03 13.31
N THR A 549 -23.27 -21.50 12.75
CA THR A 549 -23.22 -20.75 11.50
C THR A 549 -23.14 -19.26 11.78
N VAL A 550 -22.48 -18.50 10.89
CA VAL A 550 -22.42 -17.04 10.92
C VAL A 550 -22.66 -16.46 9.52
N PRO A 551 -23.40 -15.35 9.38
CA PRO A 551 -23.61 -14.69 8.09
C PRO A 551 -22.44 -13.77 7.73
N PHE A 552 -21.87 -13.95 6.55
CA PHE A 552 -20.81 -13.06 6.03
C PHE A 552 -21.39 -12.01 5.08
N SER A 553 -21.15 -10.73 5.35
CA SER A 553 -21.71 -9.64 4.52
C SER A 553 -21.16 -9.65 3.10
N TRP A 554 -19.89 -10.05 2.91
CA TRP A 554 -19.24 -10.22 1.61
C TRP A 554 -19.94 -11.23 0.68
N ILE A 555 -20.73 -12.17 1.21
CA ILE A 555 -21.56 -13.09 0.43
C ILE A 555 -23.05 -12.77 0.60
N PHE A 556 -23.39 -11.48 0.68
CA PHE A 556 -24.76 -10.94 0.80
C PHE A 556 -25.50 -11.48 2.05
N GLY A 557 -24.79 -11.71 3.14
CA GLY A 557 -25.36 -12.23 4.39
C GLY A 557 -25.69 -13.72 4.37
N ARG A 558 -25.22 -14.49 3.37
CA ARG A 558 -25.33 -15.95 3.39
C ARG A 558 -24.51 -16.53 4.54
N GLU A 559 -25.05 -17.57 5.17
CA GLU A 559 -24.44 -18.23 6.32
C GLU A 559 -23.42 -19.29 5.90
N LEU A 560 -22.23 -19.24 6.50
CA LEU A 560 -21.28 -20.34 6.52
C LEU A 560 -21.23 -20.96 7.91
N LYS A 561 -20.76 -22.20 8.00
CA LYS A 561 -20.29 -22.76 9.27
C LYS A 561 -18.98 -22.08 9.67
N LEU A 562 -18.64 -22.18 10.95
CA LEU A 562 -17.27 -22.08 11.46
C LEU A 562 -16.76 -23.51 11.70
#